data_AF-A0A346AFF3-F1
#
_entry.id   AF-A0A346AFF3-F1
#
_cell.length_a   1.000
_cell.length_b   1.000
_cell.length_c   1.000
_cell.angle_alpha   90.00
_cell.angle_beta   90.00
_cell.angle_gamma   90.00
#
_symmetry.space_group_name_H-M   'P 1'
#
loop_
_entity.id
_entity.type
_entity.pdbx_description
1 polymer ?
#
loop_
_entity_poly.entity_id
_entity_poly.type
_entity_poly.pdbx_seq_one_letter_code
_entity_poly.pdbx_strand_id
1 'polypeptide(L)'
;MLGERLSRREERRRRMRRRRAIGLAILVVLAAAAIGVAIVSAGRTSATRPPVAKAPERTAPQPKREESRHVAPPKEIRGVHVPVGDGGGGRLEGYIALKRLGLNTIELDVKNEDGRIGFLARVPLARSSGARGSTTSLGRPPRASTAPGST
;
A
#
# COMPACT_ATOMS: atom_id res chain seq x y z
N MET A 1 -42.72 -28.07 -12.22
CA MET A 1 -41.64 -27.04 -12.32
C MET A 1 -41.62 -26.00 -11.16
N LEU A 2 -42.29 -26.21 -10.01
CA LEU A 2 -42.19 -25.31 -8.85
C LEU A 2 -41.18 -25.76 -7.78
N GLY A 3 -40.90 -27.07 -7.69
CA GLY A 3 -39.96 -27.65 -6.71
C GLY A 3 -38.50 -27.21 -6.89
N GLU A 4 -38.01 -27.14 -8.13
CA GLU A 4 -36.61 -26.77 -8.42
C GLU A 4 -36.26 -25.31 -8.06
N ARG A 5 -37.27 -24.42 -8.04
CA ARG A 5 -37.09 -22.99 -7.69
C ARG A 5 -36.91 -22.80 -6.18
N LEU A 6 -37.43 -23.71 -5.36
CA LEU A 6 -37.30 -23.66 -3.90
C LEU A 6 -35.96 -24.25 -3.45
N SER A 7 -35.52 -25.37 -4.04
CA SER A 7 -34.24 -26.01 -3.71
C SER A 7 -33.02 -25.09 -3.96
N ARG A 8 -33.04 -24.30 -5.05
CA ARG A 8 -31.98 -23.31 -5.33
C ARG A 8 -31.92 -22.16 -4.31
N ARG A 9 -33.04 -21.82 -3.65
CA ARG A 9 -33.09 -20.77 -2.61
C ARG A 9 -32.50 -21.27 -1.28
N GLU A 10 -32.66 -22.54 -0.96
CA GLU A 10 -32.13 -23.13 0.27
C GLU A 10 -30.61 -23.32 0.24
N GLU A 11 -30.04 -23.71 -0.90
CA GLU A 11 -28.59 -23.85 -1.05
C GLU A 11 -27.84 -22.52 -0.88
N ARG A 12 -28.42 -21.42 -1.37
CA ARG A 12 -27.87 -20.07 -1.15
C ARG A 12 -27.91 -19.67 0.33
N ARG A 13 -28.98 -20.01 1.04
CA ARG A 13 -29.13 -19.73 2.49
C ARG A 13 -28.11 -20.51 3.32
N ARG A 14 -27.83 -21.78 2.98
CA ARG A 14 -26.83 -22.60 3.69
C ARG A 14 -25.41 -22.05 3.54
N ARG A 15 -25.03 -21.58 2.35
CA ARG A 15 -23.71 -20.95 2.11
C ARG A 15 -23.54 -19.64 2.91
N MET A 16 -24.58 -18.81 2.98
CA MET A 16 -24.55 -17.58 3.78
C MET A 16 -24.47 -17.85 5.28
N ARG A 17 -25.20 -18.85 5.79
CA ARG A 17 -25.14 -19.25 7.21
C ARG A 17 -23.75 -19.75 7.61
N ARG A 18 -23.10 -20.57 6.78
CA ARG A 18 -21.72 -21.03 7.04
C ARG A 18 -20.72 -19.89 7.07
N ARG A 19 -20.82 -18.93 6.12
CA ARG A 19 -19.95 -17.75 6.10
C ARG A 19 -20.16 -16.84 7.33
N ARG A 20 -21.41 -16.65 7.76
CA ARG A 20 -21.73 -15.88 8.97
C ARG A 20 -21.24 -16.57 10.24
N ALA A 21 -21.34 -17.89 10.34
CA ALA A 21 -20.85 -18.65 11.48
C ALA A 21 -19.31 -18.57 11.61
N ILE A 22 -18.58 -18.67 10.51
CA ILE A 22 -17.11 -18.51 10.50
C ILE A 22 -16.71 -17.09 10.92
N GLY A 23 -17.39 -16.06 10.39
CA GLY A 23 -17.14 -14.67 10.77
C GLY A 23 -17.37 -14.42 12.26
N LEU A 24 -18.47 -14.93 12.82
CA LEU A 24 -18.75 -14.84 14.26
C LEU A 24 -17.72 -15.59 15.10
N ALA A 25 -17.30 -16.79 14.69
CA ALA A 25 -16.27 -17.56 15.40
C ALA A 25 -14.93 -16.80 15.46
N ILE A 26 -14.50 -16.20 14.34
CA ILE A 26 -13.29 -15.37 14.30
C ILE A 26 -13.43 -14.18 15.24
N LEU A 27 -14.58 -13.51 15.24
CA LEU A 27 -14.83 -12.34 16.07
C LEU A 27 -14.80 -12.68 17.58
N VAL A 28 -15.36 -13.84 17.97
CA VAL A 28 -15.28 -14.36 19.34
C VAL A 28 -13.85 -14.68 19.76
N VAL A 29 -13.06 -15.32 18.89
CA VAL A 29 -11.65 -15.64 19.16
C VAL A 29 -10.81 -14.37 19.33
N LEU A 30 -11.00 -13.36 18.48
CA LEU A 30 -10.31 -12.08 18.59
C LEU A 30 -10.69 -11.33 19.87
N ALA A 31 -11.97 -11.34 20.25
CA ALA A 31 -12.43 -10.72 21.49
C ALA A 31 -11.82 -11.40 22.73
N ALA A 32 -11.77 -12.73 22.75
CA ALA A 32 -11.14 -13.49 23.83
C ALA A 32 -9.62 -13.22 23.94
N ALA A 33 -8.92 -13.12 22.80
CA ALA A 33 -7.50 -12.79 22.78
C ALA A 33 -7.20 -11.38 23.32
N ALA A 34 -8.04 -10.39 23.01
CA ALA A 34 -7.90 -9.03 23.52
C ALA A 34 -8.04 -8.96 25.05
N ILE A 35 -9.00 -9.72 25.61
CA ILE A 35 -9.20 -9.80 27.07
C ILE A 35 -8.00 -10.47 27.75
N GLY A 36 -7.44 -11.53 27.16
CA GLY A 36 -6.25 -12.21 27.69
C GLY A 36 -5.00 -11.31 27.75
N VAL A 37 -4.80 -10.46 26.73
CA VAL A 37 -3.68 -9.50 26.71
C VAL A 37 -3.82 -8.43 27.79
N ALA A 38 -5.04 -7.95 28.07
CA ALA A 38 -5.28 -6.94 29.10
C ALA A 38 -5.00 -7.47 30.52
N ILE A 39 -5.30 -8.73 30.79
CA ILE A 39 -5.03 -9.36 32.11
C ILE A 39 -3.52 -9.56 32.32
N VAL A 40 -2.77 -9.94 31.28
CA VAL A 40 -1.30 -10.14 31.36
C VAL A 40 -0.55 -8.81 31.44
N SER A 41 -1.06 -7.72 30.87
CA SER A 41 -0.43 -6.40 30.93
C SER A 41 -0.73 -5.65 32.23
N ALA A 42 -1.89 -5.86 32.85
CA ALA A 42 -2.25 -5.29 34.14
C ALA A 42 -1.38 -5.80 35.30
N GLY A 43 -0.75 -6.97 35.16
CA GLY A 43 0.19 -7.51 36.16
C GLY A 43 1.64 -7.01 36.04
N ARG A 44 1.97 -6.15 35.07
CA ARG A 44 3.38 -5.74 34.79
C ARG A 44 3.69 -4.28 35.12
N THR A 45 2.84 -3.56 35.84
CA THR A 45 3.10 -2.17 36.23
C THR A 45 3.85 -2.09 37.55
N SER A 46 5.16 -2.36 37.51
CA SER A 46 6.17 -1.78 38.41
C SER A 46 7.56 -2.29 38.01
N ALA A 47 8.16 -1.66 36.99
CA ALA A 47 9.60 -1.72 36.79
C ALA A 47 10.12 -0.29 36.71
N THR A 48 10.68 0.17 37.83
CA THR A 48 11.39 1.44 37.99
C THR A 48 12.46 1.59 36.89
N ARG A 49 12.33 2.63 36.07
CA ARG A 49 13.31 2.99 35.03
C ARG A 49 14.56 3.58 35.70
N PRO A 50 15.76 2.98 35.56
CA PRO A 50 16.99 3.64 36.02
C PRO A 50 17.32 4.84 35.12
N PRO A 51 17.96 5.90 35.67
CA PRO A 51 18.32 7.08 34.91
C PRO A 51 19.36 6.73 33.82
N VAL A 52 19.04 7.10 32.58
CA VAL A 52 19.92 6.92 31.42
C VAL A 52 21.05 7.94 31.51
N ALA A 53 22.29 7.46 31.67
CA ALA A 53 23.49 8.27 31.50
C ALA A 53 23.57 8.79 30.05
N LYS A 54 23.82 10.09 29.88
CA LYS A 54 24.01 10.72 28.57
C LYS A 54 25.23 10.12 27.87
N ALA A 55 25.01 9.44 26.75
CA ALA A 55 26.07 9.03 25.84
C ALA A 55 26.63 10.27 25.11
N PRO A 56 27.95 10.33 24.83
CA PRO A 56 28.55 11.45 24.13
C PRO A 56 28.01 11.53 22.69
N GLU A 57 27.64 12.74 22.31
CA GLU A 57 27.14 13.09 21.00
C GLU A 57 28.24 12.88 19.95
N ARG A 58 28.15 11.78 19.20
CA ARG A 58 29.02 11.54 18.05
C ARG A 58 28.49 12.41 16.91
N THR A 59 29.15 13.54 16.67
CA THR A 59 28.90 14.43 15.53
C THR A 59 29.08 13.64 14.24
N ALA A 60 27.97 13.16 13.66
CA ALA A 60 27.97 12.67 12.30
C ALA A 60 28.15 13.88 11.35
N PRO A 61 28.94 13.77 10.27
CA PRO A 61 29.02 14.82 9.27
C PRO A 61 27.62 15.04 8.70
N GLN A 62 27.07 16.24 8.88
CA GLN A 62 25.81 16.59 8.25
C GLN A 62 26.04 16.60 6.73
N PRO A 63 25.23 15.85 5.94
CA PRO A 63 25.32 15.96 4.49
C PRO A 63 25.10 17.42 4.11
N LYS A 64 25.99 17.99 3.29
CA LYS A 64 25.81 19.32 2.70
C LYS A 64 24.41 19.37 2.11
N ARG A 65 23.53 20.15 2.75
CA ARG A 65 22.19 20.41 2.27
C ARG A 65 22.36 21.16 0.96
N GLU A 66 22.23 20.45 -0.16
CA GLU A 66 22.03 21.11 -1.44
C GLU A 66 20.88 22.08 -1.24
N GLU A 67 21.15 23.37 -1.37
CA GLU A 67 20.12 24.39 -1.36
C GLU A 67 19.15 24.04 -2.47
N SER A 68 17.99 23.50 -2.09
CA SER A 68 16.93 23.24 -3.03
C SER A 68 16.58 24.58 -3.67
N ARG A 69 16.84 24.71 -4.98
CA ARG A 69 16.41 25.87 -5.75
C ARG A 69 14.89 25.91 -5.65
N HIS A 70 14.39 26.71 -4.71
CA HIS A 70 12.96 26.93 -4.55
C HIS A 70 12.51 27.74 -5.76
N VAL A 71 11.92 27.05 -6.74
CA VAL A 71 11.25 27.70 -7.86
C VAL A 71 9.95 28.27 -7.33
N ALA A 72 9.68 29.55 -7.62
CA ALA A 72 8.40 30.16 -7.26
C ALA A 72 7.25 29.35 -7.90
N PRO A 73 6.19 29.02 -7.13
CA PRO A 73 5.08 28.25 -7.67
C PRO A 73 4.37 29.02 -8.80
N PRO A 74 3.76 28.31 -9.76
CA PRO A 74 2.98 28.96 -10.82
C PRO A 74 1.78 29.72 -10.24
N LYS A 75 1.33 30.77 -10.96
CA LYS A 75 0.17 31.59 -10.56
C LYS A 75 -1.13 30.81 -10.45
N GLU A 76 -1.26 29.72 -11.21
CA GLU A 76 -2.42 28.83 -11.20
C GLU A 76 -1.93 27.37 -11.31
N ILE A 77 -2.52 26.46 -10.54
CA ILE A 77 -2.23 25.03 -10.58
C ILE A 77 -3.41 24.32 -11.27
N ARG A 78 -3.15 23.73 -12.43
CA ARG A 78 -4.11 22.92 -13.20
C ARG A 78 -3.60 21.49 -13.17
N GLY A 79 -4.16 20.70 -12.26
CA GLY A 79 -3.67 19.37 -11.92
C GLY A 79 -4.65 18.25 -12.22
N VAL A 80 -4.11 17.04 -12.41
CA VAL A 80 -4.87 15.78 -12.37
C VAL A 80 -4.28 14.86 -11.32
N HIS A 81 -5.16 14.12 -10.66
CA HIS A 81 -4.81 13.05 -9.75
C HIS A 81 -4.71 11.72 -10.52
N VAL A 82 -3.59 11.03 -10.37
CA VAL A 82 -3.30 9.76 -11.03
C VAL A 82 -3.06 8.69 -9.95
N PRO A 83 -3.98 7.72 -9.82
CA PRO A 83 -3.85 6.63 -8.86
C PRO A 83 -2.63 5.74 -9.12
N VAL A 84 -2.22 5.00 -8.10
CA VAL A 84 -1.15 3.99 -8.22
C VAL A 84 -1.48 2.98 -9.32
N GLY A 85 -0.55 2.78 -10.26
CA GLY A 85 -0.66 1.80 -11.34
C GLY A 85 -1.07 2.41 -12.69
N ASP A 86 -1.67 3.60 -12.68
CA ASP A 86 -2.04 4.34 -13.90
C ASP A 86 -0.94 5.28 -14.38
N GLY A 87 0.04 5.60 -13.52
CA GLY A 87 1.28 6.28 -13.92
C GLY A 87 2.35 5.37 -14.54
N GLY A 88 2.10 4.07 -14.66
CA GLY A 88 3.05 3.09 -15.19
C GLY A 88 2.75 2.66 -16.64
N GLY A 89 3.75 2.05 -17.29
CA GLY A 89 3.56 1.31 -18.55
C GLY A 89 3.15 2.17 -19.75
N GLY A 90 3.65 3.40 -19.87
CA GLY A 90 3.37 4.26 -21.03
C GLY A 90 2.11 5.13 -20.91
N ARG A 91 1.34 5.02 -19.82
CA ARG A 91 0.11 5.80 -19.60
C ARG A 91 0.39 7.22 -19.09
N LEU A 92 1.52 7.44 -18.40
CA LEU A 92 1.91 8.76 -17.89
C LEU A 92 2.11 9.77 -19.03
N GLU A 93 2.60 9.30 -20.17
CA GLU A 93 2.83 10.06 -21.39
C GLU A 93 1.54 10.68 -21.93
N GLY A 94 0.40 9.98 -21.78
CA GLY A 94 -0.91 10.51 -22.12
C GLY A 94 -1.27 11.74 -21.27
N TYR A 95 -1.02 11.67 -19.96
CA TYR A 95 -1.23 12.80 -19.05
C TYR A 95 -0.26 13.95 -19.32
N ILE A 96 1.01 13.65 -19.61
CA ILE A 96 2.01 14.66 -20.00
C ILE A 96 1.56 15.38 -21.28
N ALA A 97 0.98 14.66 -22.24
CA ALA A 97 0.50 15.23 -23.49
C ALA A 97 -0.66 16.23 -23.28
N LEU A 98 -1.38 16.18 -22.15
CA LEU A 98 -2.41 17.16 -21.78
C LEU A 98 -1.83 18.53 -21.40
N LYS A 99 -0.51 18.66 -21.29
CA LYS A 99 0.16 19.97 -21.16
C LYS A 99 -0.26 20.93 -22.28
N ARG A 100 -0.54 20.42 -23.50
CA ARG A 100 -1.07 21.22 -24.62
C ARG A 100 -2.43 21.87 -24.33
N LEU A 101 -3.17 21.36 -23.35
CA LEU A 101 -4.45 21.86 -22.89
C LEU A 101 -4.33 22.70 -21.61
N GLY A 102 -3.11 23.04 -21.19
CA GLY A 102 -2.86 23.86 -20.01
C GLY A 102 -2.70 23.09 -18.70
N LEU A 103 -2.61 21.76 -18.73
CA LEU A 103 -2.25 20.98 -17.54
C LEU A 103 -0.80 21.28 -17.14
N ASN A 104 -0.56 21.59 -15.86
CA ASN A 104 0.78 21.93 -15.36
C ASN A 104 1.22 21.12 -14.14
N THR A 105 0.32 20.31 -13.58
CA THR A 105 0.57 19.54 -12.37
C THR A 105 0.01 18.12 -12.51
N ILE A 106 0.73 17.15 -11.97
CA ILE A 106 0.26 15.77 -11.83
C ILE A 106 0.51 15.39 -10.38
N GLU A 107 -0.55 14.99 -9.69
CA GLU A 107 -0.44 14.31 -8.41
C GLU A 107 -0.43 12.81 -8.71
N LEU A 108 0.71 12.16 -8.48
CA LEU A 108 0.85 10.72 -8.67
C LEU A 108 0.96 10.05 -7.30
N ASP A 109 0.07 9.11 -7.04
CA ASP A 109 0.11 8.39 -5.78
C ASP A 109 1.38 7.55 -5.65
N VAL A 110 1.99 7.64 -4.47
CA VAL A 110 3.07 6.74 -4.05
C VAL A 110 2.50 5.40 -3.57
N LYS A 111 1.33 5.44 -2.95
CA LYS A 111 0.68 4.31 -2.28
C LYS A 111 -0.82 4.42 -2.46
N ASN A 112 -1.47 3.29 -2.71
CA ASN A 112 -2.92 3.24 -2.79
C ASN A 112 -3.59 3.07 -1.42
N GLU A 113 -4.91 3.07 -1.42
CA GLU A 113 -5.78 2.94 -0.26
C GLU A 113 -5.61 1.58 0.44
N ASP A 114 -5.28 0.53 -0.33
CA ASP A 114 -4.97 -0.80 0.19
C ASP A 114 -3.61 -0.88 0.91
N GLY A 115 -2.85 0.23 0.97
CA GLY A 115 -1.55 0.28 1.62
C GLY A 115 -0.39 -0.24 0.76
N ARG A 116 -0.59 -0.43 -0.55
CA ARG A 116 0.43 -0.92 -1.49
C ARG A 116 1.17 0.21 -2.18
N ILE A 117 2.48 0.09 -2.26
CA ILE A 117 3.37 1.08 -2.89
C ILE A 117 3.47 0.81 -4.40
N GLY A 118 3.40 1.86 -5.21
CA GLY A 118 3.37 1.80 -6.67
C GLY A 118 4.72 1.58 -7.37
N PHE A 119 5.81 1.56 -6.63
CA PHE A 119 7.17 1.41 -7.16
C PHE A 119 7.99 0.39 -6.36
N LEU A 120 9.13 0.00 -6.91
CA LEU A 120 10.06 -0.93 -6.28
C LEU A 120 10.80 -0.27 -5.10
N ALA A 121 10.13 -0.19 -3.95
CA ALA A 121 10.73 0.30 -2.72
C ALA A 121 11.79 -0.69 -2.19
N ARG A 122 13.00 -0.18 -1.91
CA ARG A 122 14.09 -0.93 -1.26
C ARG A 122 14.10 -0.72 0.26
N VAL A 123 12.91 -0.64 0.85
CA VAL A 123 12.74 -0.45 2.29
C VAL A 123 12.35 -1.79 2.93
N PRO A 124 13.14 -2.33 3.88
CA PRO A 124 12.86 -3.64 4.49
C PRO A 124 11.44 -3.75 5.08
N LEU A 125 10.97 -2.69 5.73
CA LEU A 125 9.65 -2.63 6.35
C LEU A 125 8.51 -2.83 5.33
N ALA A 126 8.62 -2.25 4.14
CA ALA A 126 7.61 -2.41 3.09
C ALA A 126 7.50 -3.87 2.62
N ARG A 127 8.59 -4.63 2.68
CA ARG A 127 8.59 -6.07 2.38
C ARG A 127 7.99 -6.87 3.52
N SER A 128 8.39 -6.61 4.76
CA SER A 128 7.89 -7.36 5.92
C SER A 128 6.42 -7.07 6.24
N SER A 129 5.92 -5.89 5.88
CA SER A 129 4.51 -5.51 6.07
C SER A 129 3.58 -5.91 4.92
N GLY A 130 4.12 -6.37 3.79
CA GLY A 130 3.34 -6.66 2.58
C GLY A 130 2.94 -5.45 1.73
N ALA A 131 3.40 -4.24 2.09
CA ALA A 131 3.14 -3.02 1.31
C ALA A 131 3.83 -3.01 -0.07
N ARG A 132 4.96 -3.70 -0.20
CA ARG A 132 5.62 -3.96 -1.48
C ARG A 132 4.89 -5.13 -2.12
N GLY A 133 3.89 -4.84 -2.95
CA GLY A 133 3.09 -5.87 -3.64
C GLY A 133 3.96 -6.96 -4.27
N SER A 134 3.42 -8.18 -4.41
CA SER A 134 4.12 -9.22 -5.15
C SER A 134 4.36 -8.72 -6.57
N THR A 135 5.55 -9.03 -7.11
CA THR A 135 6.11 -8.55 -8.37
C THR A 135 5.25 -8.79 -9.62
N THR A 136 4.06 -9.39 -9.46
CA THR A 136 3.12 -9.77 -10.50
C THR A 136 2.29 -8.59 -11.04
N SER A 137 2.15 -7.46 -10.32
CA SER A 137 1.32 -6.33 -10.80
C SER A 137 2.09 -5.21 -11.50
N LEU A 138 3.42 -5.22 -11.47
CA LEU A 138 4.23 -4.32 -12.30
C LEU A 138 4.37 -5.00 -13.66
N GLY A 139 3.65 -4.48 -14.65
CA GLY A 139 3.56 -5.03 -16.00
C GLY A 139 4.87 -5.65 -16.48
N ARG A 140 4.80 -6.94 -16.84
CA ARG A 140 5.92 -7.69 -17.41
C ARG A 140 6.48 -6.87 -18.58
N PRO A 141 7.78 -6.53 -18.60
CA PRO A 141 8.35 -5.83 -19.73
C PRO A 141 8.17 -6.69 -21.00
N PRO A 142 7.89 -6.06 -22.16
CA PRO A 142 7.82 -6.79 -23.41
C PRO A 142 9.14 -7.52 -23.63
N ARG A 143 9.07 -8.83 -23.92
CA ARG A 143 10.26 -9.61 -24.27
C ARG A 143 10.88 -8.97 -25.52
N ALA A 144 12.16 -8.63 -25.44
CA ALA A 144 12.91 -8.23 -26.62
C ALA A 144 12.77 -9.33 -27.68
N SER A 145 12.19 -8.95 -28.83
CA SER A 145 12.16 -9.80 -30.00
C SER A 145 13.60 -9.96 -30.50
N THR A 146 14.17 -11.15 -30.32
CA THR A 146 15.40 -11.53 -31.01
C THR A 146 15.08 -11.63 -32.49
N ALA A 147 15.44 -10.61 -33.26
CA ALA A 147 15.43 -10.68 -34.71
C ALA A 147 16.36 -11.84 -35.16
N PRO A 148 15.89 -12.79 -35.99
CA PRO A 148 16.74 -13.80 -36.56
C PRO A 148 17.71 -13.17 -37.58
N GLY A 149 18.93 -13.71 -37.60
CA GLY A 149 20.12 -13.15 -38.24
C GLY A 149 19.98 -12.85 -39.72
N SER A 150 20.64 -11.76 -40.11
CA SER A 150 21.08 -11.50 -41.47
C SER A 150 22.28 -12.38 -41.80
N THR A 151 22.14 -13.23 -42.79
CA THR A 151 23.24 -13.69 -43.67
C THR A 151 22.71 -13.69 -45.09
#